data_AF-A0A4R9F4J0-F1
#
_entry.id   AF-A0A4R9F4J0-F1
#
_cell.length_a   1.000
_cell.length_b   1.000
_cell.length_c   1.000
_cell.angle_alpha   90.00
_cell.angle_beta   90.00
_cell.angle_gamma   90.00
#
_symmetry.space_group_name_H-M   'P 1'
#
loop_
_entity.id
_entity.type
_entity.pdbx_description
1 polymer ?
#
loop_
_entity_poly.entity_id
_entity_poly.type
_entity_poly.pdbx_seq_one_letter_code
_entity_poly.pdbx_strand_id
1 'polypeptide(L)'
;MRSRPTHRPTPRLRPLATTAAALIALSGAAPAYAVELPPPNRGLFLTVSGDENTWIRGVLLTCEPEPSGHHPHAAKACAAIDEAGGDFDALPAESGICTKQYAPVTVSASGTYRGRPIGWHKTYDNACTMTYSTGDVFRF
;
A
#
# COMPACT_ATOMS: atom_id res chain seq x y z
N MET A 1 -88.22 -18.20 6.85
CA MET A 1 -86.91 -18.07 6.15
C MET A 1 -87.16 -17.68 4.70
N ARG A 2 -87.12 -16.37 4.39
CA ARG A 2 -86.91 -15.75 3.05
C ARG A 2 -87.11 -14.23 3.18
N SER A 3 -86.03 -13.51 2.96
CA SER A 3 -85.89 -12.05 3.08
C SER A 3 -86.40 -11.32 1.83
N ARG A 4 -86.93 -10.10 1.97
CA ARG A 4 -87.01 -9.11 0.88
C ARG A 4 -86.63 -7.71 1.37
N PRO A 5 -86.06 -6.86 0.49
CA PRO A 5 -85.07 -5.85 0.84
C PRO A 5 -85.65 -4.43 0.94
N THR A 6 -85.14 -3.63 1.86
CA THR A 6 -85.38 -2.18 1.87
C THR A 6 -84.14 -1.46 1.30
N HIS A 7 -84.32 -0.84 0.14
CA HIS A 7 -83.34 0.04 -0.49
C HIS A 7 -83.24 1.35 0.30
N ARG A 8 -82.03 1.70 0.74
CA ARG A 8 -81.72 3.05 1.25
C ARG A 8 -80.96 3.84 0.16
N PRO A 9 -81.35 5.09 -0.13
CA PRO A 9 -80.62 5.93 -1.06
C PRO A 9 -79.32 6.44 -0.40
N THR A 10 -78.19 6.27 -1.08
CA THR A 10 -76.90 6.86 -0.69
C THR A 10 -76.83 8.33 -1.13
N PRO A 11 -76.51 9.27 -0.22
CA PRO A 11 -76.26 10.65 -0.60
C PRO A 11 -74.92 10.77 -1.34
N ARG A 12 -74.94 11.46 -2.50
CA ARG A 12 -73.73 11.85 -3.23
C ARG A 12 -73.03 12.99 -2.48
N LEU A 13 -71.87 12.72 -1.89
CA LEU A 13 -70.99 13.78 -1.39
C LEU A 13 -70.09 14.31 -2.51
N ARG A 14 -70.06 15.64 -2.63
CA ARG A 14 -69.18 16.40 -3.53
C ARG A 14 -67.70 16.27 -3.08
N PRO A 15 -66.74 16.20 -4.01
CA PRO A 15 -65.32 16.20 -3.66
C PRO A 15 -64.91 17.60 -3.22
N LEU A 16 -64.42 17.73 -1.99
CA LEU A 16 -63.71 18.93 -1.53
C LEU A 16 -62.27 18.82 -2.02
N ALA A 17 -61.87 19.74 -2.90
CA ALA A 17 -60.53 19.80 -3.46
C ALA A 17 -59.50 20.05 -2.35
N THR A 18 -58.60 19.10 -2.12
CA THR A 18 -57.43 19.24 -1.26
C THR A 18 -56.24 19.70 -2.09
N THR A 19 -55.88 20.98 -1.99
CA THR A 19 -54.61 21.52 -2.51
C THR A 19 -53.47 21.09 -1.58
N ALA A 20 -52.76 20.02 -1.96
CA ALA A 20 -51.51 19.64 -1.31
C ALA A 20 -50.36 20.47 -1.91
N ALA A 21 -49.81 21.40 -1.11
CA ALA A 21 -48.59 22.11 -1.47
C ALA A 21 -47.37 21.18 -1.27
N ALA A 22 -46.78 20.72 -2.36
CA ALA A 22 -45.55 19.93 -2.32
C ALA A 22 -44.34 20.87 -2.21
N LEU A 23 -43.75 20.95 -1.01
CA LEU A 23 -42.44 21.57 -0.79
C LEU A 23 -41.37 20.58 -1.26
N ILE A 24 -40.82 20.81 -2.45
CA ILE A 24 -39.67 20.06 -2.96
C ILE A 24 -38.43 20.58 -2.23
N ALA A 25 -37.96 19.81 -1.24
CA ALA A 25 -36.65 20.05 -0.64
C ALA A 25 -35.56 19.70 -1.66
N LEU A 26 -34.88 20.71 -2.21
CA LEU A 26 -33.66 20.53 -2.99
C LEU A 26 -32.56 20.04 -2.04
N SER A 27 -32.37 18.72 -1.96
CA SER A 27 -31.21 18.11 -1.33
C SER A 27 -30.01 18.38 -2.25
N GLY A 28 -29.17 19.35 -1.90
CA GLY A 28 -27.90 19.56 -2.58
C GLY A 28 -27.01 18.34 -2.39
N ALA A 29 -26.85 17.54 -3.44
CA ALA A 29 -25.81 16.52 -3.47
C ALA A 29 -24.46 17.25 -3.57
N ALA A 30 -23.73 17.32 -2.46
CA ALA A 30 -22.35 17.78 -2.48
C ALA A 30 -21.54 16.84 -3.40
N PRO A 31 -20.65 17.35 -4.27
CA PRO A 31 -19.79 16.50 -5.06
C PRO A 31 -18.91 15.70 -4.09
N ALA A 32 -19.05 14.37 -4.14
CA ALA A 32 -18.11 13.48 -3.48
C ALA A 32 -16.79 13.56 -4.25
N TYR A 33 -15.87 14.38 -3.77
CA TYR A 33 -14.49 14.34 -4.23
C TYR A 33 -13.90 13.01 -3.77
N ALA A 34 -13.80 12.04 -4.67
CA ALA A 34 -12.99 10.86 -4.44
C ALA A 34 -11.54 11.34 -4.29
N VAL A 35 -11.00 11.20 -3.08
CA VAL A 35 -9.57 11.37 -2.85
C VAL A 35 -8.90 10.20 -3.56
N GLU A 36 -8.32 10.45 -4.72
CA GLU A 36 -7.48 9.48 -5.39
C GLU A 36 -6.21 9.33 -4.55
N LEU A 37 -6.11 8.21 -3.81
CA LEU A 37 -4.87 7.88 -3.14
C LEU A 37 -3.78 7.76 -4.20
N PRO A 38 -2.57 8.31 -3.95
CA PRO A 38 -1.43 8.05 -4.82
C PRO A 38 -1.36 6.56 -5.12
N PRO A 39 -1.08 6.15 -6.38
CA PRO A 39 -0.93 4.75 -6.69
C PRO A 39 0.05 4.13 -5.70
N PRO A 40 -0.22 2.91 -5.18
CA PRO A 40 0.64 2.29 -4.18
C PRO A 40 2.08 2.33 -4.69
N ASN A 41 3.00 2.84 -3.87
CA ASN A 41 4.41 2.99 -4.23
C ASN A 41 4.90 1.66 -4.82
N ARG A 42 5.15 1.66 -6.14
CA ARG A 42 5.60 0.48 -6.87
C ARG A 42 7.09 0.36 -6.69
N GLY A 43 7.50 -0.51 -5.76
CA GLY A 43 8.90 -0.77 -5.47
C GLY A 43 9.24 -0.60 -4.00
N LEU A 44 10.54 -0.65 -3.77
CA LEU A 44 11.17 -0.69 -2.47
C LEU A 44 12.10 0.51 -2.34
N PHE A 45 11.91 1.29 -1.29
CA PHE A 45 12.89 2.25 -0.85
C PHE A 45 13.87 1.54 0.08
N LEU A 46 15.13 1.50 -0.36
CA LEU A 46 16.22 0.84 0.33
C LEU A 46 17.10 1.91 0.98
N THR A 47 17.50 1.71 2.23
CA THR A 47 18.44 2.61 2.92
C THR A 47 19.60 1.87 3.54
N VAL A 48 20.71 2.60 3.68
CA VAL A 48 21.85 2.24 4.53
C VAL A 48 22.18 3.45 5.40
N SER A 49 22.23 3.26 6.71
CA SER A 49 22.68 4.27 7.67
C SER A 49 23.88 3.79 8.48
N GLY A 50 24.72 4.74 8.89
CA GLY A 50 25.76 4.50 9.88
C GLY A 50 25.20 4.37 11.29
N ASP A 51 26.07 4.00 12.21
CA ASP A 51 25.77 3.94 13.64
C ASP A 51 25.06 5.20 14.15
N GLU A 52 24.05 5.03 14.98
CA GLU A 52 23.19 6.09 15.52
C GLU A 52 22.69 7.10 14.47
N ASN A 53 22.48 6.65 13.23
CA ASN A 53 22.06 7.47 12.08
C ASN A 53 22.99 8.67 11.79
N THR A 54 24.28 8.54 12.09
CA THR A 54 25.32 9.55 11.80
C THR A 54 25.38 9.95 10.33
N TRP A 55 24.98 9.05 9.42
CA TRP A 55 24.73 9.33 8.02
C TRP A 55 23.66 8.37 7.49
N ILE A 56 23.00 8.74 6.40
CA ILE A 56 22.05 7.88 5.71
C ILE A 56 22.11 8.11 4.19
N ARG A 57 21.93 7.04 3.43
CA ARG A 57 21.67 7.09 1.99
C ARG A 57 20.50 6.17 1.68
N GLY A 58 19.81 6.46 0.59
CA GLY A 58 18.73 5.61 0.11
C GLY A 58 18.50 5.72 -1.37
N VAL A 59 17.99 4.64 -1.95
CA VAL A 59 17.66 4.54 -3.37
C VAL A 59 16.30 3.88 -3.54
N LEU A 60 15.62 4.23 -4.62
CA LEU A 60 14.42 3.53 -5.05
C LEU A 60 14.83 2.37 -5.97
N LEU A 61 14.27 1.19 -5.69
CA LEU A 61 14.36 0.00 -6.52
C LEU A 61 12.95 -0.45 -6.93
N THR A 62 12.70 -0.54 -8.23
CA THR A 62 11.47 -1.12 -8.77
C THR A 62 11.83 -2.39 -9.51
N CYS A 63 11.19 -3.52 -9.18
CA CYS A 63 11.49 -4.82 -9.81
C CYS A 63 10.49 -5.24 -10.89
N GLU A 64 9.27 -4.73 -10.84
CA GLU A 64 8.21 -5.06 -11.80
C GLU A 64 7.70 -3.78 -12.50
N PRO A 65 7.42 -3.83 -13.82
CA PRO A 65 7.56 -5.00 -14.71
C PRO A 65 9.01 -5.33 -15.09
N GLU A 66 9.93 -4.37 -14.98
CA GLU A 66 11.36 -4.57 -15.23
C GLU A 66 12.19 -3.85 -14.14
N PRO A 67 13.39 -4.37 -13.79
CA PRO A 67 14.29 -3.72 -12.84
C PRO A 67 14.67 -2.29 -13.26
N SER A 68 14.37 -1.32 -12.40
CA SER A 68 14.60 0.11 -12.65
C SER A 68 14.75 0.91 -11.35
N GLY A 69 15.09 2.19 -11.48
CA GLY A 69 15.33 3.11 -10.36
C GLY A 69 16.78 3.58 -10.29
N HIS A 70 17.16 4.17 -9.16
CA HIS A 70 18.51 4.73 -8.95
C HIS A 70 19.51 3.69 -8.38
N HIS A 71 19.07 2.46 -8.19
CA HIS A 71 19.92 1.39 -7.67
C HIS A 71 20.95 0.95 -8.75
N PRO A 72 22.27 1.07 -8.51
CA PRO A 72 23.31 0.82 -9.51
C PRO A 72 23.38 -0.66 -9.97
N HIS A 73 22.83 -1.58 -9.18
CA HIS A 73 22.74 -3.00 -9.49
C HIS A 73 21.29 -3.51 -9.54
N ALA A 74 20.35 -2.68 -10.02
CA ALA A 74 18.90 -2.97 -9.95
C ALA A 74 18.52 -4.39 -10.38
N ALA A 75 19.03 -4.87 -11.52
CA ALA A 75 18.73 -6.22 -12.02
C ALA A 75 19.17 -7.33 -11.05
N LYS A 76 20.36 -7.22 -10.46
CA LYS A 76 20.89 -8.23 -9.52
C LYS A 76 20.19 -8.15 -8.16
N ALA A 77 19.92 -6.95 -7.68
CA ALA A 77 19.15 -6.75 -6.45
C ALA A 77 17.74 -7.34 -6.56
N CYS A 78 17.04 -7.08 -7.67
CA CYS A 78 15.73 -7.67 -7.92
C CYS A 78 15.78 -9.20 -8.01
N ALA A 79 16.76 -9.77 -8.70
CA ALA A 79 16.92 -11.23 -8.77
C ALA A 79 17.11 -11.86 -7.38
N ALA A 80 17.92 -11.24 -6.50
CA ALA A 80 18.12 -11.73 -5.14
C ALA A 80 16.84 -11.62 -4.28
N ILE A 81 16.09 -10.52 -4.41
CA ILE A 81 14.80 -10.34 -3.72
C ILE A 81 13.76 -11.34 -4.24
N ASP A 82 13.75 -11.61 -5.55
CA ASP A 82 12.88 -12.60 -6.18
C ASP A 82 13.19 -14.02 -5.69
N GLU A 83 14.47 -14.39 -5.65
CA GLU A 83 14.95 -15.68 -5.14
C GLU A 83 14.53 -15.90 -3.67
N ALA A 84 14.63 -14.86 -2.85
CA ALA A 84 14.19 -14.87 -1.46
C ALA A 84 12.66 -14.73 -1.30
N GLY A 85 11.89 -14.60 -2.38
CA GLY A 85 10.44 -14.41 -2.30
C GLY A 85 10.01 -13.13 -1.56
N GLY A 86 10.87 -12.10 -1.55
CA GLY A 86 10.66 -10.85 -0.82
C GLY A 86 10.93 -10.95 0.69
N ASP A 87 11.46 -12.06 1.19
CA ASP A 87 11.92 -12.20 2.58
C ASP A 87 13.38 -11.73 2.70
N PHE A 88 13.59 -10.58 3.32
CA PHE A 88 14.92 -9.98 3.44
C PHE A 88 15.85 -10.72 4.42
N ASP A 89 15.33 -11.57 5.31
CA ASP A 89 16.15 -12.44 6.14
C ASP A 89 16.59 -13.73 5.41
N ALA A 90 16.00 -14.02 4.26
CA ALA A 90 16.33 -15.15 3.40
C ALA A 90 17.12 -14.75 2.14
N LEU A 91 17.69 -13.53 2.10
CA LEU A 91 18.52 -13.11 0.98
C LEU A 91 19.71 -14.06 0.78
N PRO A 92 20.06 -14.38 -0.48
CA PRO A 92 21.21 -15.23 -0.78
C PRO A 92 22.49 -14.56 -0.30
N ALA A 93 23.17 -15.19 0.66
CA ALA A 93 24.44 -14.72 1.17
C ALA A 93 25.59 -15.13 0.23
N GLU A 94 26.55 -14.24 0.08
CA GLU A 94 27.81 -14.47 -0.62
C GLU A 94 28.91 -14.89 0.38
N SER A 95 29.87 -15.69 -0.09
CA SER A 95 31.03 -16.06 0.72
C SER A 95 32.14 -15.02 0.64
N GLY A 96 32.74 -14.65 1.77
CA GLY A 96 33.94 -13.83 1.80
C GLY A 96 34.50 -13.59 3.19
N ILE A 97 35.59 -12.83 3.25
CA ILE A 97 36.34 -12.55 4.49
C ILE A 97 36.17 -11.08 4.86
N CYS A 98 35.67 -10.83 6.07
CA CYS A 98 35.59 -9.50 6.65
C CYS A 98 36.54 -9.35 7.83
N THR A 99 37.08 -8.13 7.99
CA THR A 99 37.75 -7.74 9.24
C THR A 99 36.77 -7.79 10.41
N LYS A 100 37.29 -7.90 11.63
CA LYS A 100 36.50 -7.83 12.86
C LYS A 100 36.30 -6.40 13.39
N GLN A 101 36.55 -5.38 12.56
CA GLN A 101 36.25 -4.00 12.93
C GLN A 101 34.75 -3.85 13.20
N TYR A 102 34.42 -3.23 14.32
CA TYR A 102 33.06 -2.83 14.64
C TYR A 102 32.84 -1.40 14.16
N ALA A 103 32.00 -1.24 13.14
CA ALA A 103 31.61 0.02 12.53
C ALA A 103 30.20 -0.17 11.94
N PRO A 104 29.18 -0.30 12.81
CA PRO A 104 27.91 -0.90 12.42
C PRO A 104 27.17 -0.05 11.39
N VAL A 105 26.42 -0.75 10.55
CA VAL A 105 25.52 -0.15 9.56
C VAL A 105 24.15 -0.77 9.68
N THR A 106 23.10 0.05 9.58
CA THR A 106 21.72 -0.41 9.57
C THR A 106 21.14 -0.25 8.18
N VAL A 107 20.62 -1.33 7.61
CA VAL A 107 19.93 -1.32 6.32
C VAL A 107 18.43 -1.40 6.54
N SER A 108 17.64 -0.80 5.66
CA SER A 108 16.18 -0.97 5.68
C SER A 108 15.58 -1.11 4.28
N ALA A 109 14.48 -1.85 4.20
CA ALA A 109 13.64 -1.97 3.01
C ALA A 109 12.20 -1.64 3.39
N SER A 110 11.61 -0.70 2.67
CA SER A 110 10.22 -0.29 2.87
C SER A 110 9.50 -0.11 1.54
N GLY A 111 8.23 -0.49 1.46
CA GLY A 111 7.43 -0.34 0.24
C GLY A 111 6.64 -1.59 -0.08
N THR A 112 6.56 -1.95 -1.37
CA THR A 112 5.82 -3.14 -1.80
C THR A 112 6.62 -4.03 -2.74
N TYR A 113 6.50 -5.34 -2.54
CA TYR A 113 7.01 -6.38 -3.42
C TYR A 113 5.85 -7.29 -3.83
N ARG A 114 5.51 -7.35 -5.13
CA ARG A 114 4.37 -8.12 -5.64
C ARG A 114 3.06 -7.86 -4.89
N GLY A 115 2.81 -6.60 -4.55
CA GLY A 115 1.64 -6.16 -3.78
C GLY A 115 1.68 -6.49 -2.28
N ARG A 116 2.69 -7.20 -1.79
CA ARG A 116 2.91 -7.43 -0.36
C ARG A 116 3.67 -6.24 0.25
N PRO A 117 3.20 -5.64 1.35
CA PRO A 117 3.94 -4.61 2.05
C PRO A 117 5.21 -5.19 2.66
N ILE A 118 6.33 -4.49 2.48
CA ILE A 118 7.62 -4.79 3.10
C ILE A 118 7.93 -3.65 4.07
N GLY A 119 8.32 -4.03 5.29
CA GLY A 119 8.87 -3.15 6.31
C GLY A 119 9.89 -3.95 7.10
N TRP A 120 11.17 -3.77 6.77
CA TRP A 120 12.26 -4.59 7.30
C TRP A 120 13.49 -3.73 7.53
N HIS A 121 14.26 -4.07 8.56
CA HIS A 121 15.57 -3.48 8.81
C HIS A 121 16.48 -4.47 9.54
N LYS A 122 17.79 -4.28 9.41
CA LYS A 122 18.80 -5.10 10.10
C LYS A 122 20.10 -4.33 10.27
N THR A 123 20.74 -4.54 11.41
CA THR A 123 22.06 -3.99 11.69
C THR A 123 23.12 -5.06 11.50
N TYR A 124 24.21 -4.69 10.83
CA TYR A 124 25.38 -5.51 10.61
C TYR A 124 26.60 -4.90 11.29
N ASP A 125 27.52 -5.73 11.79
CA ASP A 125 28.73 -5.30 12.51
C ASP A 125 29.58 -4.30 11.72
N ASN A 126 29.58 -4.43 10.38
CA ASN A 126 30.22 -3.50 9.45
C ASN A 126 29.67 -3.64 8.03
N ALA A 127 30.05 -2.72 7.14
CA ALA A 127 29.62 -2.73 5.74
C ALA A 127 30.07 -3.99 4.95
N CYS A 128 31.17 -4.63 5.35
CA CYS A 128 31.62 -5.87 4.72
C CYS A 128 30.65 -7.02 5.03
N THR A 129 30.28 -7.22 6.31
CA THR A 129 29.34 -8.28 6.69
C THR A 129 27.94 -8.03 6.11
N MET A 130 27.51 -6.77 6.04
CA MET A 130 26.30 -6.37 5.29
C MET A 130 26.35 -6.81 3.82
N THR A 131 27.45 -6.49 3.12
CA THR A 131 27.60 -6.81 1.69
C THR A 131 27.53 -8.32 1.45
N TYR A 132 28.27 -9.12 2.21
CA TYR A 132 28.24 -10.57 2.05
C TYR A 132 26.92 -11.21 2.50
N SER A 133 26.17 -10.58 3.39
CA SER A 133 24.87 -11.11 3.84
C SER A 133 23.71 -10.76 2.93
N THR A 134 23.86 -9.75 2.07
CA THR A 134 22.75 -9.19 1.27
C THR A 134 23.06 -9.11 -0.23
N GLY A 135 24.28 -9.47 -0.63
CA GLY A 135 24.75 -9.39 -2.01
C GLY A 135 24.61 -7.98 -2.58
N ASP A 136 23.98 -7.88 -3.75
CA ASP A 136 23.78 -6.63 -4.46
C ASP A 136 22.65 -5.75 -3.89
N VAL A 137 21.80 -6.24 -2.98
CA VAL A 137 20.58 -5.54 -2.55
C VAL A 137 20.85 -4.21 -1.84
N PHE A 138 21.92 -4.12 -1.04
CA PHE A 138 22.31 -2.89 -0.33
C PHE A 138 23.64 -2.30 -0.79
N ARG A 139 24.07 -2.62 -2.02
CA ARG A 139 25.33 -2.14 -2.59
C ARG A 139 25.10 -0.88 -3.44
N PHE A 140 24.89 0.27 -2.78
CA PHE A 140 24.66 1.59 -3.39
C PHE A 140 25.20 2.78 -2.57
#